data_AF-A0A382JU87-F1
#
_entry.id   AF-A0A382JU87-F1
#
_cell.length_a   1.000
_cell.length_b   1.000
_cell.length_c   1.000
_cell.angle_alpha   90.00
_cell.angle_beta   90.00
_cell.angle_gamma   90.00
#
_symmetry.space_group_name_H-M   'P 1'
#
loop_
_entity.id
_entity.type
_entity.pdbx_description
1 polymer ?
#
loop_
_entity_poly.entity_id
_entity_poly.type
_entity_poly.pdbx_seq_one_letter_code
_entity_poly.pdbx_strand_id
1 'polypeptide(L)'
;MLKALYLVLIPTVALGLLESVAQGQIPNVSPLCEDRAPVLGISEIDFETSRPARTGGRPNRPASDLHCIDLVPTPRASQATGVVAIGRPWSPFGVTVTPEGRHRHTLTAWIAALPDPATLGPFTTYVAWATPLTLDPVISLGEVSDGMNELGEIAF
;
A
#
# COMPACT_ATOMS: atom_id res chain seq x y z
N MET A 1 -13.95 57.88 29.66
CA MET A 1 -14.50 57.16 30.83
C MET A 1 -15.71 56.35 30.37
N LEU A 2 -15.73 55.07 30.73
CA LEU A 2 -16.80 54.06 30.62
C LEU A 2 -17.35 53.66 29.22
N LYS A 3 -16.98 52.46 28.79
CA LYS A 3 -17.86 51.59 27.99
C LYS A 3 -17.84 50.19 28.60
N ALA A 4 -18.97 49.84 29.21
CA ALA A 4 -19.32 48.52 29.72
C ALA A 4 -19.33 47.50 28.58
N LEU A 5 -18.62 46.38 28.75
CA LEU A 5 -19.16 45.06 29.11
C LEU A 5 -20.11 44.47 28.07
N TYR A 6 -19.62 43.52 27.26
CA TYR A 6 -20.44 42.40 26.83
C TYR A 6 -19.64 41.10 26.81
N LEU A 7 -20.13 40.18 27.62
CA LEU A 7 -19.70 38.80 27.81
C LEU A 7 -19.96 38.01 26.53
N VAL A 8 -18.95 37.35 25.98
CA VAL A 8 -19.14 36.09 25.25
C VAL A 8 -17.98 35.16 25.61
N LEU A 9 -18.22 34.29 26.60
CA LEU A 9 -17.46 33.05 26.72
C LEU A 9 -17.79 32.20 25.48
N ILE A 10 -16.81 31.98 24.60
CA ILE A 10 -16.87 30.89 23.62
C ILE A 10 -15.92 29.80 24.13
N PRO A 11 -16.43 28.65 24.61
CA PRO A 11 -15.60 27.49 24.83
C PRO A 11 -15.48 26.75 23.49
N THR A 12 -14.54 27.12 22.64
CA THR A 12 -14.19 26.30 21.46
C THR A 12 -13.07 25.32 21.83
N VAL A 13 -13.38 24.43 22.77
CA VAL A 13 -12.65 23.17 22.94
C VAL A 13 -13.31 22.18 21.99
N ALA A 14 -12.81 22.09 20.76
CA ALA A 14 -12.97 20.93 19.85
C ALA A 14 -12.32 21.20 18.48
N LEU A 15 -11.04 21.57 18.45
CA LEU A 15 -10.18 21.34 17.28
C LEU A 15 -9.04 20.44 17.74
N GLY A 16 -9.32 19.15 17.84
CA GLY A 16 -8.31 18.18 18.29
C GLY A 16 -8.55 16.74 17.86
N LEU A 17 -9.51 16.47 16.95
CA LEU A 17 -9.85 15.09 16.56
C LEU A 17 -9.85 14.83 15.05
N LEU A 18 -9.27 15.71 14.23
CA LEU A 18 -9.18 15.46 12.77
C LEU A 18 -7.79 15.06 12.28
N GLU A 19 -6.79 14.91 13.15
CA GLU A 19 -5.42 14.57 12.72
C GLU A 19 -5.13 13.05 12.63
N SER A 20 -6.07 12.16 12.99
CA SER A 20 -5.73 10.75 13.22
C SER A 20 -5.90 9.77 12.05
N VAL A 21 -6.22 10.22 10.82
CA VAL A 21 -6.42 9.30 9.67
C VAL A 21 -5.26 9.33 8.66
N ALA A 22 -4.30 10.25 8.80
CA ALA A 22 -3.22 10.42 7.81
C ALA A 22 -1.95 9.59 8.08
N GLN A 23 -1.88 8.81 9.17
CA GLN A 23 -0.63 8.14 9.60
C GLN A 23 -0.30 6.82 8.86
N GLY A 24 -1.13 6.37 7.93
CA GLY A 24 -0.89 5.12 7.20
C GLY A 24 -0.74 5.27 5.69
N GLN A 25 -0.90 6.48 5.14
CA GLN A 25 -0.84 6.68 3.70
C GLN A 25 0.62 6.81 3.25
N ILE A 26 1.08 5.84 2.47
CA ILE A 26 2.47 5.79 2.00
C ILE A 26 2.70 7.01 1.08
N PRO A 27 3.73 7.84 1.32
CA PRO A 27 3.94 9.06 0.55
C PRO A 27 4.24 8.73 -0.91
N ASN A 28 3.70 9.55 -1.83
CA ASN A 28 3.92 9.46 -3.28
C ASN A 28 3.54 8.11 -3.91
N VAL A 29 2.57 7.41 -3.32
CA VAL A 29 1.98 6.22 -3.93
C VAL A 29 1.32 6.55 -5.27
N SER A 30 1.29 5.60 -6.21
CA SER A 30 0.59 5.77 -7.49
C SER A 30 -0.85 6.24 -7.29
N PRO A 31 -1.38 7.16 -8.13
CA PRO A 31 -2.78 7.58 -8.10
C PRO A 31 -3.78 6.43 -8.23
N LEU A 32 -3.34 5.28 -8.76
CA LEU A 32 -4.13 4.06 -8.84
C LEU A 32 -4.36 3.40 -7.46
N CYS A 33 -3.42 3.54 -6.53
CA CYS A 33 -3.45 2.89 -5.22
C CYS A 33 -3.75 3.85 -4.06
N GLU A 34 -3.78 5.18 -4.29
CA GLU A 34 -4.12 6.18 -3.26
C GLU A 34 -5.47 5.93 -2.55
N ASP A 35 -6.44 5.36 -3.27
CA ASP A 35 -7.80 5.12 -2.79
C ASP A 35 -7.91 3.94 -1.80
N ARG A 36 -6.80 3.24 -1.54
CA ARG A 36 -6.75 2.04 -0.70
C ARG A 36 -6.35 2.41 0.73
N ALA A 37 -7.10 1.89 1.69
CA ALA A 37 -6.68 1.95 3.07
C ALA A 37 -5.47 1.01 3.27
N PRO A 38 -4.42 1.45 3.98
CA PRO A 38 -3.27 0.62 4.30
C PRO A 38 -3.68 -0.57 5.17
N VAL A 39 -3.10 -1.74 4.91
CA VAL A 39 -3.34 -2.94 5.72
C VAL A 39 -2.39 -2.92 6.91
N LEU A 40 -2.93 -2.71 8.11
CA LEU A 40 -2.16 -2.59 9.36
C LEU A 40 -1.91 -3.94 10.05
N GLY A 41 -2.26 -5.06 9.40
CA GLY A 41 -2.23 -6.38 10.03
C GLY A 41 -3.29 -6.53 11.13
N ILE A 42 -3.51 -7.78 11.57
CA ILE A 42 -4.48 -8.18 12.62
C ILE A 42 -5.76 -7.33 12.67
N SER A 43 -6.46 -7.21 11.55
CA SER A 43 -7.90 -6.99 11.64
C SER A 43 -8.47 -8.32 12.14
N GLU A 44 -9.14 -8.32 13.30
CA GLU A 44 -10.06 -9.41 13.63
C GLU A 44 -10.91 -9.63 12.38
N ILE A 45 -10.94 -10.87 11.88
CA ILE A 45 -11.72 -11.19 10.70
C ILE A 45 -13.18 -11.09 11.13
N ASP A 46 -13.70 -9.88 11.11
CA ASP A 46 -15.10 -9.63 11.29
C ASP A 46 -15.74 -9.96 9.95
N PHE A 47 -16.35 -11.15 9.88
CA PHE A 47 -17.13 -11.56 8.72
C PHE A 47 -18.45 -10.79 8.71
N GLU A 48 -18.39 -9.45 8.71
CA GLU A 48 -19.54 -8.64 8.41
C GLU A 48 -19.91 -8.96 6.96
N THR A 49 -21.04 -9.64 6.77
CA THR A 49 -21.63 -9.98 5.46
C THR A 49 -22.13 -8.74 4.69
N SER A 50 -21.43 -7.62 4.80
CA SER A 50 -21.61 -6.49 3.91
C SER A 50 -21.24 -6.94 2.51
N ARG A 51 -22.10 -6.66 1.53
CA ARG A 51 -21.70 -6.78 0.12
C ARG A 51 -20.36 -6.06 0.00
N PRO A 52 -19.32 -6.67 -0.60
CA PRO A 52 -18.10 -5.94 -0.85
C PRO A 52 -18.52 -4.68 -1.59
N ALA A 53 -18.35 -3.53 -0.94
CA ALA A 53 -18.47 -2.29 -1.66
C ALA A 53 -17.48 -2.43 -2.81
N ARG A 54 -17.85 -1.99 -4.01
CA ARG A 54 -16.87 -1.83 -5.09
C ARG A 54 -15.94 -0.69 -4.66
N THR A 55 -15.12 -0.94 -3.66
CA THR A 55 -14.14 0.00 -3.14
C THR A 55 -13.07 0.11 -4.22
N GLY A 56 -12.78 1.33 -4.67
CA GLY A 56 -11.75 1.55 -5.68
C GLY A 56 -12.20 1.52 -7.15
N GLY A 57 -13.49 1.27 -7.44
CA GLY A 57 -14.01 1.31 -8.81
C GLY A 57 -14.60 2.67 -9.17
N ARG A 58 -13.78 3.69 -9.45
CA ARG A 58 -14.30 4.88 -10.15
C ARG A 58 -14.55 4.52 -11.61
N PRO A 59 -15.68 4.91 -12.24
CA PRO A 59 -16.04 4.46 -13.59
C PRO A 59 -15.01 4.84 -14.68
N ASN A 60 -14.16 5.83 -14.41
CA ASN A 60 -13.17 6.36 -15.35
C ASN A 60 -11.74 5.88 -15.09
N ARG A 61 -11.53 4.78 -14.33
CA ARG A 61 -10.19 4.23 -14.07
C ARG A 61 -10.23 2.72 -13.80
N PRO A 62 -9.08 2.02 -13.90
CA PRO A 62 -8.98 0.63 -13.46
C PRO A 62 -9.31 0.48 -11.98
N ALA A 63 -9.92 -0.65 -11.63
CA ALA A 63 -10.26 -0.96 -10.26
C ALA A 63 -8.97 -1.19 -9.45
N SER A 64 -8.79 -0.44 -8.35
CA SER A 64 -7.55 -0.47 -7.58
C SER A 64 -7.34 -1.77 -6.81
N ASP A 65 -8.43 -2.47 -6.45
CA ASP A 65 -8.44 -3.81 -5.85
C ASP A 65 -7.71 -4.85 -6.71
N LEU A 66 -7.83 -4.78 -8.03
CA LEU A 66 -7.22 -5.73 -8.97
C LEU A 66 -5.75 -5.43 -9.31
N HIS A 67 -5.33 -4.18 -9.13
CA HIS A 67 -4.02 -3.71 -9.58
C HIS A 67 -3.06 -3.35 -8.45
N CYS A 68 -3.55 -3.25 -7.22
CA CYS A 68 -2.74 -2.97 -6.05
C CYS A 68 -2.83 -4.17 -5.10
N ILE A 69 -1.71 -4.63 -4.55
CA ILE A 69 -1.65 -5.67 -3.51
C ILE A 69 -1.09 -5.01 -2.26
N ASP A 70 -1.81 -5.10 -1.14
CA ASP A 70 -1.30 -4.57 0.13
C ASP A 70 -0.30 -5.56 0.72
N LEU A 71 0.80 -5.04 1.23
CA LEU A 71 1.81 -5.81 1.96
C LEU A 71 1.38 -5.89 3.43
N VAL A 72 1.23 -7.11 3.92
CA VAL A 72 0.84 -7.36 5.31
C VAL A 72 2.09 -7.35 6.20
N PRO A 73 2.15 -6.49 7.23
CA PRO A 73 3.30 -6.46 8.14
C PRO A 73 3.45 -7.76 8.92
N THR A 74 4.70 -8.09 9.25
CA THR A 74 5.02 -9.18 10.19
C THR A 74 5.06 -8.64 11.63
N PRO A 75 4.94 -9.49 12.66
CA PRO A 75 5.07 -9.06 14.05
C PRO A 75 6.40 -8.36 14.37
N ARG A 76 7.47 -8.68 13.62
CA ARG A 76 8.81 -8.07 13.79
C ARG A 76 8.92 -6.68 13.16
N ALA A 77 8.00 -6.32 12.26
CA ALA A 77 7.95 -5.03 11.58
C ALA A 77 6.49 -4.54 11.56
N SER A 78 5.84 -4.49 12.73
CA SER A 78 4.39 -4.23 12.86
C SER A 78 3.96 -2.84 12.42
N GLN A 79 4.88 -1.88 12.39
CA GLN A 79 4.65 -0.52 11.90
C GLN A 79 4.85 -0.38 10.40
N ALA A 80 5.43 -1.41 9.74
CA ALA A 80 5.66 -1.35 8.31
C ALA A 80 4.34 -1.40 7.56
N THR A 81 4.25 -0.62 6.49
CA THR A 81 3.11 -0.63 5.58
C THR A 81 3.64 -0.63 4.16
N GLY A 82 2.90 -1.25 3.24
CA GLY A 82 3.32 -1.25 1.85
C GLY A 82 2.20 -1.62 0.89
N VAL A 83 2.39 -1.24 -0.37
CA VAL A 83 1.53 -1.60 -1.47
C VAL A 83 2.36 -1.86 -2.71
N VAL A 84 2.00 -2.89 -3.47
CA VAL A 84 2.60 -3.24 -4.76
C VAL A 84 1.59 -2.98 -5.86
N ALA A 85 1.92 -2.10 -6.80
CA ALA A 85 1.16 -1.94 -8.02
C ALA A 85 1.63 -2.92 -9.08
N ILE A 86 0.66 -3.52 -9.78
CA ILE A 86 0.86 -4.43 -10.91
C ILE A 86 0.50 -3.68 -12.19
N GLY A 87 1.54 -3.37 -12.96
CA GLY A 87 1.45 -2.79 -14.29
C GLY A 87 1.54 -3.82 -15.39
N ARG A 88 1.36 -3.34 -16.62
CA ARG A 88 1.65 -4.11 -17.84
C ARG A 88 2.88 -3.52 -18.52
N PRO A 89 3.85 -4.34 -18.95
CA PRO A 89 4.92 -3.89 -19.82
C PRO A 89 4.32 -3.42 -21.15
N TRP A 90 4.96 -2.42 -21.76
CA TRP A 90 4.54 -1.92 -23.06
C TRP A 90 4.58 -3.03 -24.14
N SER A 91 3.57 -3.05 -25.00
CA SER A 91 3.45 -3.99 -26.13
C SER A 91 2.60 -3.37 -27.24
N PRO A 92 2.94 -3.59 -28.52
CA PRO A 92 2.12 -3.14 -29.64
C PRO A 92 0.82 -3.93 -29.81
N PHE A 93 0.66 -5.07 -29.12
CA PHE A 93 -0.46 -6.00 -29.31
C PHE A 93 -1.54 -5.90 -28.21
N GLY A 94 -1.48 -4.91 -27.32
CA GLY A 94 -2.46 -4.70 -26.24
C GLY A 94 -2.42 -5.73 -25.10
N VAL A 95 -1.77 -6.87 -25.33
CA VAL A 95 -1.41 -7.89 -24.33
C VAL A 95 0.08 -8.15 -24.39
N THR A 96 0.65 -8.53 -23.24
CA THR A 96 2.07 -8.86 -23.12
C THR A 96 2.19 -10.24 -22.49
N VAL A 97 2.65 -11.21 -23.26
CA VAL A 97 2.81 -12.61 -22.85
C VAL A 97 4.18 -13.16 -23.27
N THR A 98 4.64 -14.20 -22.58
CA THR A 98 5.78 -15.01 -23.02
C THR A 98 5.36 -15.95 -24.17
N PRO A 99 6.30 -16.59 -24.89
CA PRO A 99 5.97 -17.60 -25.92
C PRO A 99 5.09 -18.75 -25.40
N GLU A 100 5.21 -19.09 -24.12
CA GLU A 100 4.43 -20.12 -23.43
C GLU A 100 3.03 -19.63 -23.01
N GLY A 101 2.70 -18.36 -23.28
CA GLY A 101 1.40 -17.76 -22.97
C GLY A 101 1.27 -17.18 -21.56
N ARG A 102 2.38 -17.01 -20.81
CA ARG A 102 2.35 -16.44 -19.45
C ARG A 102 2.24 -14.93 -19.51
N HIS A 103 1.35 -14.32 -18.71
CA HIS A 103 1.23 -12.87 -18.67
C HIS A 103 2.47 -12.22 -18.07
N ARG A 104 2.97 -11.17 -18.73
CA ARG A 104 4.10 -10.37 -18.24
C ARG A 104 3.57 -9.18 -17.46
N HIS A 105 4.13 -8.92 -16.29
CA HIS A 105 3.72 -7.86 -15.37
C HIS A 105 4.91 -7.08 -14.87
N THR A 106 4.79 -5.76 -14.80
CA THR A 106 5.78 -4.89 -14.14
C THR A 106 5.32 -4.59 -12.72
N LEU A 107 6.23 -4.62 -11.76
CA LEU A 107 5.93 -4.42 -10.35
C LEU A 107 6.61 -3.15 -9.82
N THR A 108 5.84 -2.34 -9.09
CA THR A 108 6.36 -1.18 -8.35
C THR A 108 5.81 -1.23 -6.94
N ALA A 109 6.69 -1.17 -5.95
CA ALA A 109 6.30 -1.18 -4.55
C ALA A 109 6.50 0.19 -3.92
N TRP A 110 5.60 0.56 -3.01
CA TRP A 110 5.81 1.66 -2.07
C TRP A 110 5.79 1.07 -0.67
N ILE A 111 6.82 1.37 0.11
CA ILE A 111 7.00 0.85 1.46
C ILE A 111 7.27 2.02 2.40
N ALA A 112 6.78 1.94 3.63
CA ALA A 112 7.11 2.90 4.67
C ALA A 112 7.25 2.22 6.03
N ALA A 113 8.04 2.87 6.90
CA ALA A 113 8.23 2.49 8.29
C ALA A 113 8.86 1.09 8.47
N LEU A 114 9.77 0.72 7.57
CA LEU A 114 10.64 -0.43 7.80
C LEU A 114 11.58 -0.15 8.98
N PRO A 115 11.70 -1.07 9.95
CA PRO A 115 12.71 -0.95 10.99
C PRO A 115 14.10 -1.13 10.38
N ASP A 116 15.13 -0.61 11.05
CA ASP A 116 16.52 -0.87 10.64
C ASP A 116 16.79 -2.39 10.61
N PRO A 117 17.26 -2.97 9.48
CA PRO A 117 17.55 -4.40 9.36
C PRO A 117 18.41 -4.96 10.50
N ALA A 118 19.35 -4.16 11.02
CA ALA A 118 20.24 -4.58 12.11
C ALA A 118 19.49 -4.81 13.43
N THR A 119 18.30 -4.22 13.61
CA THR A 119 17.44 -4.47 14.78
C THR A 119 16.75 -5.83 14.74
N LEU A 120 16.69 -6.47 13.56
CA LEU A 120 16.06 -7.78 13.35
C LEU A 120 17.04 -8.95 13.46
N GLY A 121 18.33 -8.68 13.65
CA GLY A 121 19.40 -9.68 13.68
C GLY A 121 20.63 -9.24 12.89
N PRO A 122 21.49 -10.16 12.45
CA PRO A 122 22.68 -9.85 11.66
C PRO A 122 22.33 -9.59 10.17
N PHE A 123 21.31 -8.76 9.92
CA PHE A 123 20.83 -8.41 8.58
C PHE A 123 21.22 -6.98 8.22
N THR A 124 21.39 -6.72 6.93
CA THR A 124 21.82 -5.40 6.42
C THR A 124 20.85 -4.77 5.43
N THR A 125 19.98 -5.56 4.81
CA THR A 125 19.08 -5.11 3.75
C THR A 125 17.79 -5.94 3.74
N TYR A 126 16.74 -5.39 3.14
CA TYR A 126 15.50 -6.10 2.83
C TYR A 126 15.52 -6.53 1.37
N VAL A 127 14.97 -7.71 1.08
CA VAL A 127 14.86 -8.23 -0.29
C VAL A 127 13.42 -8.60 -0.56
N ALA A 128 12.89 -8.12 -1.69
CA ALA A 128 11.58 -8.53 -2.17
C ALA A 128 11.70 -9.86 -2.93
N TRP A 129 10.74 -10.75 -2.70
CA TRP A 129 10.63 -12.04 -3.37
C TRP A 129 9.23 -12.17 -3.97
N ALA A 130 9.12 -12.85 -5.10
CA ALA A 130 7.85 -13.21 -5.70
C ALA A 130 7.75 -14.70 -5.98
N THR A 131 6.54 -15.22 -5.86
CA THR A 131 6.21 -16.61 -6.14
C THR A 131 4.76 -16.73 -6.60
N PRO A 132 4.43 -17.65 -7.51
CA PRO A 132 3.04 -17.91 -7.87
C PRO A 132 2.28 -18.62 -6.75
N LEU A 133 0.97 -18.79 -6.93
CA LEU A 133 0.12 -19.55 -5.99
C LEU A 133 0.53 -21.02 -5.85
N THR A 134 1.24 -21.58 -6.83
CA THR A 134 1.84 -22.92 -6.78
C THR A 134 3.12 -22.97 -5.93
N LEU A 135 3.58 -21.83 -5.41
CA LEU A 135 4.78 -21.65 -4.57
C LEU A 135 6.11 -22.04 -5.24
N ASP A 136 6.10 -22.24 -6.56
CA ASP A 136 7.27 -22.55 -7.36
C ASP A 136 7.16 -21.89 -8.74
N PRO A 137 8.16 -21.12 -9.20
CA PRO A 137 9.43 -20.81 -8.54
C PRO A 137 9.32 -19.67 -7.51
N VAL A 138 10.33 -19.54 -6.65
CA VAL A 138 10.55 -18.36 -5.81
C VAL A 138 11.70 -17.54 -6.40
N ILE A 139 11.45 -16.30 -6.80
CA ILE A 139 12.44 -15.42 -7.44
C ILE A 139 12.72 -14.19 -6.59
N SER A 140 13.98 -13.75 -6.57
CA SER A 140 14.39 -12.48 -5.96
C SER A 140 14.07 -11.33 -6.90
N LEU A 141 13.38 -10.32 -6.39
CA LEU A 141 13.07 -9.07 -7.10
C LEU A 141 14.10 -7.96 -6.78
N GLY A 142 15.06 -8.24 -5.91
CA GLY A 142 16.11 -7.31 -5.51
C GLY A 142 15.88 -6.66 -4.14
N GLU A 143 16.82 -5.81 -3.77
CA GLU A 143 16.80 -5.09 -2.51
C GLU A 143 15.70 -4.02 -2.48
N VAL A 144 15.11 -3.79 -1.31
CA VAL A 144 14.05 -2.80 -1.10
C VAL A 144 14.30 -1.95 0.14
N SER A 145 13.76 -0.74 0.13
CA SER A 145 13.82 0.20 1.26
C SER A 145 12.52 1.01 1.36
N ASP A 146 12.43 1.88 2.37
CA ASP A 146 11.33 2.84 2.48
C ASP A 146 11.31 3.77 1.26
N GLY A 147 10.13 3.99 0.69
CA GLY A 147 9.88 4.75 -0.52
C GLY A 147 9.44 3.88 -1.70
N MET A 148 9.63 4.40 -2.91
CA MET A 148 9.30 3.74 -4.16
C MET A 148 10.42 2.79 -4.60
N ASN A 149 10.07 1.55 -4.92
CA ASN A 149 10.98 0.51 -5.37
C ASN A 149 10.49 -0.08 -6.71
N GLU A 150 11.32 -0.03 -7.74
CA GLU A 150 11.04 -0.69 -9.02
C GLU A 150 11.48 -2.15 -8.93
N LEU A 151 10.52 -3.07 -8.90
CA LEU A 151 10.77 -4.50 -8.68
C LEU A 151 10.96 -5.29 -9.99
N GLY A 152 10.94 -4.60 -11.12
CA GLY A 152 11.14 -5.19 -12.44
C GLY A 152 9.92 -5.93 -12.97
N GLU A 153 10.17 -6.91 -13.82
CA GLU A 153 9.13 -7.65 -14.54
C GLU A 153 9.11 -9.12 -14.14
N ILE A 154 7.91 -9.67 -14.00
CA ILE A 154 7.66 -11.09 -13.71
C ILE A 154 6.74 -11.70 -14.75
N ALA A 155 6.87 -13.02 -14.94
CA ALA A 155 5.97 -13.83 -15.75
C ALA A 155 5.83 -15.22 -15.11
N PHE A 156 4.74 -15.42 -14.36
CA PHE A 156 4.39 -16.72 -13.77
C PHE A 156 3.25 -17.40 -14.52
#